data_AF-A0A438GWC0-F1
#
_entry.id   AF-A0A438GWC0-F1
#
_cell.length_a   1.000
_cell.length_b   1.000
_cell.length_c   1.000
_cell.angle_alpha   90.00
_cell.angle_beta   90.00
_cell.angle_gamma   90.00
#
_symmetry.space_group_name_H-M   'P 1'
#
loop_
_entity.id
_entity.type
_entity.pdbx_description
1 polymer ?
#
loop_
_entity_poly.entity_id
_entity_poly.type
_entity_poly.pdbx_seq_one_letter_code
_entity_poly.pdbx_strand_id
1 'polypeptide(L)' 'MDDHKEAEAIAELTKAITFKPDLQLLHLRAAFHDSMGDFVSTLRDSEAALCLDPSHADTLELCNKAQERCNEQQK' A
#
# COMPACT_ATOMS: atom_id res chain seq x y z
N MET A 1 10.51 -16.35 -9.75
CA MET A 1 10.16 -16.43 -8.32
C MET A 1 10.78 -15.18 -7.74
N ASP A 2 10.06 -14.08 -7.93
CA ASP A 2 10.55 -12.71 -7.80
C ASP A 2 9.95 -12.01 -6.58
N ASP A 3 9.24 -12.77 -5.75
CA ASP A 3 8.61 -12.36 -4.49
C ASP A 3 9.63 -11.75 -3.51
N HIS A 4 10.91 -12.10 -3.67
CA HIS A 4 12.01 -11.53 -2.88
C HIS A 4 12.21 -10.03 -3.15
N LYS A 5 11.95 -9.57 -4.38
CA LYS A 5 12.16 -8.16 -4.75
C LYS A 5 11.10 -7.25 -4.15
N GLU A 6 9.86 -7.73 -4.04
CA GLU A 6 8.75 -6.97 -3.46
C GLU A 6 8.99 -6.73 -1.97
N ALA A 7 9.41 -7.76 -1.24
CA ALA A 7 9.77 -7.64 0.18
C ALA A 7 10.95 -6.68 0.42
N GLU A 8 12.01 -6.74 -0.40
CA GLU A 8 13.13 -5.78 -0.29
C GLU A 8 12.69 -4.35 -0.64
N ALA A 9 11.87 -4.16 -1.67
CA ALA A 9 11.33 -2.86 -2.02
C ALA A 9 10.50 -2.26 -0.88
N ILE A 10 9.63 -3.06 -0.25
CA ILE A 10 8.85 -2.66 0.92
C ILE A 10 9.77 -2.23 2.08
N ALA A 11 10.86 -2.97 2.33
CA ALA A 11 11.82 -2.64 3.38
C ALA A 11 12.50 -1.28 3.13
N GLU A 12 12.96 -1.04 1.89
CA GLU A 12 13.57 0.24 1.51
C GLU A 12 12.57 1.40 1.56
N LEU A 13 11.34 1.19 1.09
CA LEU A 13 10.25 2.17 1.19
C LEU A 13 9.92 2.49 2.65
N THR A 14 9.95 1.50 3.53
CA THR A 14 9.69 1.71 4.97
C THR A 14 10.74 2.60 5.61
N LYS A 15 12.02 2.43 5.26
CA LYS A 15 13.10 3.32 5.72
C LYS A 15 12.92 4.74 5.15
N ALA A 16 12.58 4.84 3.87
CA ALA A 16 12.35 6.12 3.21
C ALA A 16 11.18 6.90 3.82
N ILE A 17 10.04 6.24 4.06
CA ILE A 17 8.85 6.81 4.71
C ILE A 17 9.16 7.26 6.14
N THR A 18 10.01 6.52 6.86
CA THR A 18 10.45 6.90 8.21
C THR A 18 11.27 8.19 8.21
N PHE A 19 12.08 8.40 7.16
CA PHE A 19 12.85 9.63 7.00
C PHE A 19 11.98 10.81 6.55
N LYS A 20 11.15 10.59 5.53
CA LYS A 20 10.17 11.56 5.06
C LYS A 20 8.93 10.82 4.54
N PRO A 21 7.79 10.92 5.23
CA PRO A 21 6.55 10.39 4.70
C PRO A 21 6.16 11.19 3.46
N ASP A 22 5.93 10.47 2.38
CA ASP A 22 5.50 11.03 1.10
C ASP A 22 4.37 10.17 0.53
N LEU A 23 3.41 10.82 -0.09
CA LEU A 23 2.23 10.15 -0.65
C LEU A 23 2.62 9.13 -1.73
N GLN A 24 3.60 9.44 -2.59
CA GLN A 24 4.03 8.52 -3.63
C GLN A 24 4.72 7.28 -3.04
N LEU A 25 5.50 7.46 -1.97
CA LEU A 25 6.16 6.34 -1.29
C LEU A 25 5.16 5.41 -0.61
N LEU A 26 4.16 5.98 0.07
CA LEU A 26 3.08 5.22 0.71
C LEU A 26 2.25 4.47 -0.33
N HIS A 27 1.83 5.15 -1.42
CA HIS A 27 1.11 4.53 -2.52
C HIS A 27 1.91 3.39 -3.18
N LEU A 28 3.21 3.60 -3.41
CA LEU A 28 4.07 2.59 -4.01
C LEU A 28 4.22 1.36 -3.09
N ARG A 29 4.36 1.56 -1.77
CA ARG A 29 4.41 0.46 -0.80
C ARG A 29 3.09 -0.31 -0.75
N ALA A 30 1.96 0.40 -0.80
CA ALA A 30 0.64 -0.21 -0.87
C ALA A 30 0.46 -1.08 -2.13
N ALA A 31 0.97 -0.63 -3.29
CA ALA A 31 0.91 -1.38 -4.53
C ALA A 31 1.74 -2.68 -4.47
N PHE A 32 2.91 -2.65 -3.83
CA PHE A 32 3.69 -3.87 -3.56
C PHE A 32 2.95 -4.84 -2.64
N HIS A 33 2.32 -4.33 -1.57
CA HIS A 33 1.48 -5.15 -0.71
C HIS A 33 0.29 -5.77 -1.45
N ASP A 34 -0.37 -5.04 -2.36
CA ASP A 34 -1.49 -5.55 -3.18
C ASP A 34 -1.01 -6.70 -4.09
N SER A 35 0.18 -6.53 -4.69
CA SER A 35 0.82 -7.56 -5.54
C SER A 35 1.12 -8.83 -4.76
N MET A 36 1.60 -8.71 -3.51
CA MET A 36 1.84 -9.85 -2.62
C MET A 36 0.55 -10.42 -1.99
N GLY A 37 -0.60 -9.81 -2.22
CA GLY A 37 -1.88 -10.21 -1.62
C GLY A 37 -2.05 -9.81 -0.14
N ASP A 38 -1.18 -8.93 0.38
CA ASP A 38 -1.28 -8.40 1.73
C ASP A 38 -2.19 -7.18 1.77
N PHE A 39 -3.49 -7.41 1.59
CA PHE A 39 -4.48 -6.33 1.50
C PHE A 39 -4.60 -5.51 2.81
N VAL A 40 -4.24 -6.10 3.95
CA VAL A 40 -4.23 -5.40 5.25
C VAL A 40 -3.20 -4.29 5.25
N SER A 41 -1.97 -4.57 4.80
CA SER A 41 -0.93 -3.56 4.72
C SER A 41 -1.20 -2.56 3.58
N THR A 42 -1.79 -2.99 2.46
CA THR A 42 -2.27 -2.10 1.39
C THR A 42 -3.24 -1.04 1.91
N LEU A 43 -4.26 -1.45 2.68
CA LEU A 43 -5.25 -0.53 3.25
C LEU A 43 -4.58 0.48 4.17
N ARG A 44 -3.71 0.00 5.06
CA ARG A 44 -3.04 0.83 6.06
C ARG A 44 -2.13 1.89 5.43
N ASP A 45 -1.43 1.53 4.36
CA ASP A 45 -0.61 2.46 3.58
C ASP A 45 -1.47 3.45 2.76
N SER A 46 -2.57 2.96 2.20
CA SER A 46 -3.51 3.79 1.45
C SER A 46 -4.19 4.81 2.36
N GLU A 47 -4.62 4.43 3.56
CA GLU A 47 -5.17 5.36 4.56
C GLU A 47 -4.16 6.44 4.94
N ALA A 48 -2.89 6.07 5.12
CA ALA A 48 -1.83 7.04 5.40
C ALA A 48 -1.60 8.00 4.22
N ALA A 49 -1.63 7.51 2.98
CA ALA A 49 -1.54 8.35 1.79
C ALA A 49 -2.76 9.28 1.63
N LEU A 50 -3.97 8.79 1.89
CA LEU A 50 -5.20 9.61 1.87
C LEU A 50 -5.24 10.65 3.00
N CYS A 51 -4.55 10.39 4.10
CA CYS A 51 -4.37 11.39 5.16
C CYS A 51 -3.49 12.58 4.69
N LEU A 52 -2.55 12.33 3.78
CA LEU A 52 -1.73 13.37 3.16
C LEU A 52 -2.48 14.08 2.02
N ASP A 53 -3.13 13.32 1.13
CA ASP A 53 -4.00 13.86 0.09
C ASP A 53 -5.29 13.02 -0.05
N PRO A 54 -6.42 13.51 0.48
CA PRO A 54 -7.68 12.79 0.42
C PRO A 54 -8.32 12.79 -0.98
N SER A 55 -7.77 13.56 -1.92
CA SER A 55 -8.27 13.66 -3.29
C SER A 55 -7.52 12.78 -4.29
N HIS A 56 -6.54 11.99 -3.82
CA HIS A 56 -5.71 11.18 -4.68
C HIS A 56 -6.49 9.97 -5.24
N ALA A 57 -6.88 10.08 -6.51
CA ALA A 57 -7.66 9.07 -7.21
C ALA A 57 -7.02 7.67 -7.16
N ASP A 58 -5.73 7.54 -7.51
CA ASP A 58 -5.05 6.24 -7.56
C ASP A 58 -5.04 5.53 -6.19
N THR A 59 -4.80 6.29 -5.10
CA THR A 59 -4.82 5.73 -3.75
C THR A 59 -6.23 5.33 -3.32
N LEU A 60 -7.26 6.11 -3.69
CA LEU A 60 -8.65 5.75 -3.44
C LEU A 60 -9.04 4.45 -4.19
N GLU A 61 -8.66 4.33 -5.46
CA GLU A 61 -8.94 3.12 -6.24
C GLU A 61 -8.25 1.89 -5.64
N LEU A 62 -6.97 2.02 -5.26
CA LEU A 62 -6.22 0.95 -4.62
C LEU A 62 -6.82 0.54 -3.26
N CYS A 63 -7.22 1.51 -2.44
CA CYS A 63 -7.84 1.28 -1.14
C CYS A 63 -9.18 0.53 -1.28
N ASN A 64 -10.06 0.97 -2.19
CA ASN A 64 -11.35 0.32 -2.41
C ASN A 64 -11.16 -1.13 -2.86
N LYS A 65 -10.27 -1.36 -3.84
CA LYS A 65 -9.94 -2.70 -4.33
C LYS A 65 -9.41 -3.60 -3.21
N ALA A 66 -8.47 -3.09 -2.40
CA ALA A 66 -7.91 -3.84 -1.27
C ALA A 66 -8.98 -4.16 -0.21
N GLN A 67 -9.91 -3.23 0.03
CA GLN A 67 -11.02 -3.43 0.97
C GLN A 67 -11.96 -4.54 0.52
N GLU A 68 -12.32 -4.57 -0.77
CA GLU A 68 -13.13 -5.64 -1.36
C GLU A 68 -12.45 -7.00 -1.19
N ARG A 69 -11.17 -7.11 -1.57
CA ARG A 69 -10.39 -8.35 -1.45
C ARG A 69 -10.23 -8.80 0.00
N CYS A 70 -9.99 -7.87 0.93
CA CYS A 70 -9.89 -8.19 2.35
C CYS A 70 -11.23 -8.72 2.90
N ASN A 71 -12.34 -8.16 2.46
CA ASN A 71 -13.68 -8.58 2.88
C ASN A 71 -14.09 -9.93 2.25
N GLU A 72 -13.64 -10.22 1.01
CA GLU A 72 -13.83 -11.52 0.37
C GLU A 72 -13.04 -12.65 1.05
N GLN A 73 -11.83 -12.38 1.53
CA GLN A 73 -11.03 -13.38 2.26
C GLN A 73 -11.54 -13.68 3.68
N GLN A 74 -12.47 -12.88 4.20
CA GLN A 74 -13.11 -13.11 5.51
C GLN A 74 -14.41 -13.93 5.43
N LYS A 75 -14.85 -14.36 4.24
CA LYS A 75 -16.03 -15.21 4.03
C LYS A 75 -15.65 -16.68 3.83
#